data_AF-A0A843BXM5-F1
#
_entry.id   AF-A0A843BXM5-F1
#
_cell.length_a   1.000
_cell.length_b   1.000
_cell.length_c   1.000
_cell.angle_alpha   90.00
_cell.angle_beta   90.00
_cell.angle_gamma   90.00
#
_symmetry.space_group_name_H-M   'P 1'
#
loop_
_entity.id
_entity.type
_entity.pdbx_description
1 polymer ?
#
loop_
_entity_poly.entity_id
_entity_poly.type
_entity_poly.pdbx_seq_one_letter_code
_entity_poly.pdbx_strand_id
1 'polypeptide(L)'
;MNKRQQTIILIAFVVIAVLGLLSTMGINPFLHLFYSDQHLLETAQQTDIVKTFNELYPESKVRYVTALDQQPAIVFEMVQDQKMAFLAVGNFEGENLTFMYRCTSFGSAFFESDLSFTSQQIRDNPCFT
;
A
#
# COMPACT_ATOMS: atom_id res chain seq x y z
N MET A 1 -28.10 -25.20 33.47
CA MET A 1 -26.83 -24.73 32.86
C MET A 1 -25.92 -24.23 33.98
N ASN A 2 -24.72 -24.78 34.13
CA ASN A 2 -23.83 -24.42 35.24
C ASN A 2 -23.17 -23.04 34.99
N LYS A 3 -22.82 -22.28 36.04
CA LYS A 3 -22.22 -20.94 35.93
C LYS A 3 -21.04 -20.89 34.96
N ARG A 4 -20.20 -21.94 34.93
CA ARG A 4 -19.11 -22.08 33.95
C ARG A 4 -19.59 -22.10 32.48
N GLN A 5 -20.69 -22.78 32.18
CA GLN A 5 -21.24 -22.82 30.81
C GLN A 5 -21.81 -21.45 30.40
N GLN A 6 -22.45 -20.73 31.33
CA GLN A 6 -22.91 -19.37 31.10
C GLN A 6 -21.75 -18.42 30.79
N THR A 7 -20.64 -18.50 31.54
CA THR A 7 -19.45 -17.68 31.30
C THR A 7 -18.81 -17.97 29.94
N ILE A 8 -18.70 -19.25 29.54
CA ILE A 8 -18.11 -19.64 28.25
C ILE A 8 -18.98 -19.11 27.09
N ILE A 9 -20.30 -19.24 27.19
CA ILE A 9 -21.22 -18.74 26.15
C ILE A 9 -21.14 -17.22 26.05
N LEU A 10 -21.03 -16.52 27.18
CA LEU A 10 -20.92 -15.06 27.18
C LEU A 10 -19.62 -14.59 26.53
N ILE A 11 -18.50 -15.25 26.83
CA ILE A 11 -17.20 -14.96 26.20
C ILE A 11 -17.27 -15.22 24.70
N ALA A 12 -17.85 -16.34 24.27
CA ALA A 12 -18.00 -16.66 22.86
C ALA A 12 -18.84 -15.60 22.12
N PHE A 13 -19.93 -15.13 22.75
CA PHE A 13 -20.77 -14.07 22.18
C PHE A 13 -20.03 -12.74 22.04
N VAL A 14 -19.23 -12.37 23.05
CA VAL A 14 -18.41 -11.16 23.01
C VAL A 14 -17.36 -11.26 21.91
N VAL A 15 -16.68 -12.40 21.77
CA VAL A 15 -15.69 -12.62 20.71
C VAL A 15 -16.34 -12.52 19.32
N ILE A 16 -17.50 -13.14 19.11
CA ILE A 16 -18.21 -13.07 17.82
C ILE A 16 -18.68 -11.64 17.53
N ALA A 17 -19.21 -10.92 18.53
CA ALA A 17 -19.65 -9.55 18.37
C ALA A 17 -18.49 -8.60 18.03
N VAL A 18 -17.33 -8.77 18.67
CA VAL A 18 -16.11 -8.00 18.37
C VAL A 18 -15.61 -8.32 16.96
N LEU A 19 -15.57 -9.59 16.57
CA LEU A 19 -15.16 -10.00 15.21
C LEU A 19 -16.13 -9.46 14.14
N GLY A 20 -17.44 -9.49 14.40
CA GLY A 20 -18.45 -8.93 13.50
C GLY A 20 -18.34 -7.41 13.38
N LEU A 21 -18.11 -6.69 14.48
CA LEU A 21 -17.86 -5.25 14.48
C LEU A 21 -16.61 -4.90 13.66
N LEU A 22 -15.51 -5.62 13.88
CA LEU A 22 -14.27 -5.45 13.11
C LEU A 22 -14.51 -5.66 11.61
N SER A 23 -15.31 -6.66 11.21
CA SER A 23 -15.64 -6.88 9.80
C SER A 23 -16.49 -5.75 9.17
N THR A 24 -17.33 -5.05 9.96
CA THR A 24 -18.18 -3.96 9.45
C THR A 24 -17.47 -2.62 9.33
N MET A 25 -16.31 -2.45 9.99
CA MET A 25 -15.55 -1.20 9.96
C MET A 25 -14.60 -1.11 8.76
N GLY A 26 -14.57 -2.11 7.87
CA GLY A 26 -13.64 -2.14 6.71
C GLY A 26 -12.17 -2.32 7.10
N ILE A 27 -11.85 -2.28 8.39
CA ILE A 27 -10.53 -2.54 8.95
C ILE A 27 -10.46 -4.05 9.12
N ASN A 28 -9.78 -4.74 8.21
CA ASN A 28 -9.49 -6.16 8.38
C ASN A 28 -8.20 -6.28 9.23
N PRO A 29 -8.28 -6.46 10.56
CA PRO A 29 -7.10 -6.44 11.43
C PRO A 29 -6.11 -7.58 11.09
N PHE A 30 -6.59 -8.64 10.43
CA PHE A 30 -5.75 -9.72 9.93
C PHE A 30 -4.86 -9.28 8.76
N LEU A 31 -5.31 -8.39 7.87
CA LEU A 31 -4.45 -7.82 6.82
C LEU A 31 -3.27 -7.07 7.43
N HIS A 32 -3.50 -6.29 8.49
CA HIS A 32 -2.44 -5.57 9.21
C HIS A 32 -1.49 -6.46 10.02
N LEU A 33 -1.90 -7.68 10.37
CA LEU A 33 -1.08 -8.63 11.13
C LEU A 33 -0.27 -9.60 10.25
N PHE A 34 -0.71 -9.85 9.01
CA PHE A 34 -0.08 -10.84 8.13
C PHE A 34 0.90 -10.25 7.10
N TYR A 35 0.71 -9.00 6.69
CA TYR A 35 1.58 -8.38 5.70
C TYR A 35 2.75 -7.68 6.39
N SER A 36 3.89 -8.36 6.51
CA SER A 36 5.13 -7.68 6.86
C SER A 36 5.50 -6.70 5.74
N ASP A 37 6.12 -5.57 6.09
CA ASP A 37 6.64 -4.59 5.12
C ASP A 37 7.47 -5.25 4.01
N GLN A 38 8.18 -6.33 4.34
CA GLN A 38 8.95 -7.15 3.42
C GLN A 38 8.07 -7.90 2.40
N HIS A 39 6.99 -8.54 2.83
CA HIS A 39 6.09 -9.24 1.89
C HIS A 39 5.45 -8.26 0.91
N LEU A 40 5.04 -7.08 1.40
CA LEU A 40 4.49 -6.02 0.56
C LEU A 40 5.50 -5.57 -0.51
N LEU A 41 6.78 -5.46 -0.13
CA LEU A 41 7.85 -5.10 -1.06
C LEU A 41 8.07 -6.20 -2.10
N GLU A 42 8.13 -7.45 -1.67
CA GLU A 42 8.31 -8.59 -2.56
C GLU A 42 7.17 -8.68 -3.58
N THR A 43 5.92 -8.52 -3.15
CA THR A 43 4.76 -8.49 -4.05
C THR A 43 4.84 -7.31 -5.03
N ALA A 44 5.17 -6.11 -4.54
CA ALA A 44 5.31 -4.92 -5.38
C ALA A 44 6.39 -5.09 -6.45
N GLN A 45 7.57 -5.60 -6.07
CA GLN A 45 8.70 -5.82 -6.98
C GLN A 45 8.43 -6.84 -8.09
N GLN A 46 7.46 -7.73 -7.90
CA GLN A 46 7.08 -8.70 -8.93
C GLN A 46 6.19 -8.08 -10.03
N THR A 47 5.60 -6.91 -9.80
CA THR A 47 4.71 -6.25 -10.76
C THR A 47 5.46 -5.58 -11.92
N ASP A 48 4.86 -5.60 -13.11
CA ASP A 48 5.45 -4.99 -14.30
C ASP A 48 5.63 -3.46 -14.17
N ILE A 49 4.79 -2.82 -13.36
CA ILE A 49 4.84 -1.38 -13.09
C ILE A 49 6.12 -1.04 -12.34
N VAL A 50 6.42 -1.75 -11.24
CA VAL A 50 7.63 -1.52 -10.45
C VAL A 50 8.89 -1.93 -11.21
N LYS A 51 8.86 -3.05 -11.95
CA LYS A 51 9.97 -3.45 -12.82
C LYS A 51 10.31 -2.37 -13.83
N THR A 52 9.30 -1.87 -14.56
CA THR A 52 9.47 -0.79 -15.54
C THR A 52 10.02 0.49 -14.89
N PHE A 53 9.52 0.85 -13.71
CA PHE A 53 10.03 2.02 -12.98
C PHE A 53 11.51 1.86 -12.61
N ASN A 54 11.92 0.71 -12.08
CA ASN A 54 13.31 0.45 -11.72
C ASN A 54 14.24 0.36 -12.93
N GLU A 55 13.75 -0.11 -14.08
CA GLU A 55 14.51 -0.10 -15.34
C GLU A 55 14.77 1.33 -15.83
N LEU A 56 13.78 2.21 -15.73
CA LEU A 56 13.92 3.63 -16.11
C LEU A 56 14.72 4.43 -15.09
N TYR A 57 14.64 4.06 -13.81
CA TYR A 57 15.22 4.77 -12.67
C TYR A 57 16.03 3.82 -11.78
N PRO A 58 17.18 3.32 -12.25
CA PRO A 58 17.96 2.29 -11.54
C PRO A 58 18.56 2.79 -10.21
N GLU A 59 18.69 4.10 -10.04
CA GLU A 59 19.16 4.73 -8.79
C GLU A 59 18.02 5.07 -7.82
N SER A 60 16.79 4.62 -8.12
CA SER A 60 15.66 4.85 -7.24
C SER A 60 15.84 4.19 -5.87
N LYS A 61 15.34 4.86 -4.84
CA LYS A 61 15.37 4.41 -3.44
C LYS A 61 13.99 3.95 -3.02
N VAL A 62 13.96 2.87 -2.26
CA VAL A 62 12.74 2.36 -1.64
C VAL A 62 12.57 2.99 -0.25
N ARG A 63 11.39 3.50 0.04
CA ARG A 63 11.02 4.04 1.34
C ARG A 63 9.66 3.50 1.78
N TYR A 64 9.58 3.06 3.02
CA TYR A 64 8.32 2.71 3.66
C TYR A 64 7.71 3.99 4.24
N VAL A 65 6.49 4.30 3.85
CA VAL A 65 5.78 5.49 4.31
C VAL A 65 4.50 5.06 5.02
N THR A 66 4.38 5.46 6.27
CA THR A 66 3.12 5.38 7.02
C THR A 66 2.36 6.68 6.78
N ALA A 67 1.40 6.66 5.85
CA ALA A 67 0.48 7.79 5.71
C ALA A 67 -0.51 7.73 6.89
N LEU A 68 -0.73 8.86 7.56
CA LEU A 68 -1.27 8.96 8.92
C LEU A 68 -2.59 8.22 9.20
N ASP A 69 -3.35 7.80 8.19
CA ASP A 69 -4.59 7.01 8.36
C ASP A 69 -4.79 5.93 7.28
N GLN A 70 -3.78 5.66 6.43
CA GLN A 70 -3.86 4.71 5.32
C GLN A 70 -2.73 3.68 5.42
N GLN A 71 -3.07 2.44 5.05
CA GLN A 71 -2.23 1.24 5.04
C GLN A 71 -0.78 1.52 4.56
N PRO A 72 0.22 0.74 5.03
CA PRO A 72 1.62 0.94 4.66
C PRO A 72 1.76 1.11 3.15
N ALA A 73 2.40 2.21 2.73
CA ALA A 73 2.69 2.47 1.33
C ALA A 73 4.19 2.32 1.09
N ILE A 74 4.55 1.64 0.00
CA ILE A 74 5.93 1.53 -0.46
C ILE A 74 6.14 2.58 -1.53
N VAL A 75 7.15 3.41 -1.33
CA VAL A 75 7.53 4.47 -2.26
C VAL A 75 8.84 4.12 -2.93
N PHE A 76 8.86 4.16 -4.25
CA PHE A 76 10.05 4.18 -5.07
C PHE A 76 10.27 5.62 -5.53
N GLU A 77 11.40 6.21 -5.15
CA GLU A 77 11.71 7.61 -5.50
C GLU A 77 13.07 7.73 -6.17
N MET A 78 13.16 8.51 -7.24
CA MET A 78 14.42 8.99 -7.80
C MET A 78 14.39 10.51 -7.81
N VAL A 79 15.47 11.13 -7.32
CA VAL A 79 15.60 12.58 -7.23
C VAL A 79 16.89 13.00 -7.93
N GLN A 80 16.77 13.88 -8.93
CA GLN A 80 17.90 14.40 -9.69
C GLN A 80 17.58 15.81 -10.19
N ASP A 81 18.55 16.73 -10.15
CA ASP A 81 18.46 18.07 -10.75
C ASP A 81 17.14 18.83 -10.47
N GLN A 82 16.72 18.81 -9.21
CA GLN A 82 15.48 19.42 -8.71
C GLN A 82 14.17 18.82 -9.24
N LYS A 83 14.24 17.63 -9.84
CA LYS A 83 13.11 16.82 -10.26
C LYS A 83 13.03 15.54 -9.43
N MET A 84 11.83 15.01 -9.30
CA MET A 84 11.53 13.78 -8.59
C MET A 84 10.59 12.92 -9.43
N ALA A 85 11.01 11.68 -9.68
CA ALA A 85 10.11 10.59 -10.08
C ALA A 85 9.70 9.83 -8.82
N PHE A 86 8.41 9.57 -8.68
CA PHE A 86 7.81 8.97 -7.51
C PHE A 86 6.81 7.90 -7.96
N LEU A 87 6.89 6.71 -7.38
CA LEU A 87 5.91 5.64 -7.52
C LEU A 87 5.52 5.16 -6.12
N ALA A 88 4.29 5.44 -5.68
CA ALA A 88 3.71 4.85 -4.49
C ALA A 88 2.91 3.59 -4.82
N VAL A 89 3.04 2.60 -3.96
CA VAL A 89 2.27 1.35 -3.96
C VAL A 89 1.51 1.29 -2.64
N GLY A 90 0.18 1.22 -2.68
CA GLY A 90 -0.67 1.23 -1.49
C GLY A 90 -2.03 0.55 -1.73
N ASN A 91 -2.90 0.59 -0.72
CA ASN A 91 -4.20 -0.09 -0.65
C ASN A 91 -4.12 -1.58 -1.04
N PHE A 92 -3.80 -2.41 -0.05
CA PHE A 92 -3.71 -3.86 -0.18
C PHE A 92 -5.08 -4.48 0.14
N GLU A 93 -5.99 -4.45 -0.82
CA GLU A 93 -7.21 -5.27 -0.77
C GLU A 93 -6.88 -6.67 -1.29
N GLY A 94 -6.24 -7.49 -0.45
CA GLY A 94 -5.74 -8.81 -0.83
C GLY A 94 -4.45 -8.71 -1.67
N GLU A 95 -4.47 -9.25 -2.90
CA GLU A 95 -3.33 -9.17 -3.85
C GLU A 95 -3.39 -7.95 -4.77
N ASN A 96 -4.48 -7.18 -4.73
CA ASN A 96 -4.63 -6.00 -5.57
C ASN A 96 -3.82 -4.85 -4.98
N LEU A 97 -2.92 -4.31 -5.80
CA LEU A 97 -2.07 -3.17 -5.48
C LEU A 97 -2.58 -1.93 -6.22
N THR A 98 -2.73 -0.83 -5.48
CA THR A 98 -2.98 0.48 -6.10
C THR A 98 -1.64 1.19 -6.31
N PHE A 99 -1.46 1.72 -7.51
CA PHE A 99 -0.24 2.42 -7.90
C PHE A 99 -0.52 3.88 -8.15
N MET A 100 0.40 4.74 -7.74
CA MET A 100 0.37 6.17 -8.06
C MET A 100 1.76 6.60 -8.52
N TYR A 101 1.86 7.04 -9.76
CA TYR A 101 3.10 7.58 -10.32
C TYR A 101 3.01 9.10 -10.43
N ARG A 102 4.14 9.76 -10.18
CA ARG A 102 4.29 11.19 -10.40
C ARG A 102 5.70 11.53 -10.86
N CYS A 103 5.77 12.42 -11.85
CA CYS A 103 6.94 13.24 -12.10
C CYS A 103 6.67 14.68 -11.64
N THR A 104 7.58 15.29 -10.87
CA THR A 104 7.43 16.69 -10.45
C THR A 104 8.79 17.39 -10.34
N SER A 105 8.81 18.69 -10.65
CA SER A 105 9.92 19.58 -10.24
C SER A 105 9.61 20.14 -8.86
N PHE A 106 10.63 20.35 -8.01
CA PHE A 106 10.44 20.92 -6.69
C PHE A 106 9.69 22.27 -6.77
N GLY A 107 8.44 22.30 -6.32
CA GLY A 107 7.58 23.50 -6.43
C GLY A 107 6.13 23.30 -6.01
N SER A 108 5.51 22.14 -6.26
CA SER A 108 4.15 21.83 -5.78
C SER A 108 3.79 20.37 -6.02
N ALA A 109 3.50 19.61 -4.96
CA ALA A 109 3.09 18.21 -5.06
C ALA A 109 1.69 17.98 -4.46
N PHE A 110 0.66 17.84 -5.31
CA PHE A 110 -0.67 17.32 -4.98
C PHE A 110 -0.85 15.89 -5.50
N PHE A 111 -1.03 14.91 -4.62
CA PHE A 111 -1.15 13.49 -4.98
C PHE A 111 -2.57 13.21 -5.46
N GLU A 112 -2.72 12.66 -6.66
CA GLU A 112 -4.01 12.17 -7.16
C GLU A 112 -3.86 10.66 -7.35
N SER A 113 -4.58 9.88 -6.54
CA SER A 113 -4.55 8.43 -6.65
C SER A 113 -5.36 8.01 -7.87
N ASP A 114 -4.71 7.40 -8.85
CA ASP A 114 -5.40 6.79 -9.98
C ASP A 114 -5.42 5.27 -9.79
N LEU A 115 -6.62 4.70 -9.71
CA LEU A 115 -6.83 3.26 -9.54
C LEU A 115 -6.51 2.46 -10.82
N SER A 116 -6.22 3.12 -11.94
CA SER A 116 -6.08 2.49 -13.26
C SER A 116 -4.68 2.62 -13.89
N PHE A 117 -3.65 2.74 -13.05
CA PHE A 117 -2.30 3.00 -13.52
C PHE A 117 -1.61 1.76 -14.16
N THR A 118 -0.87 1.97 -15.26
CA THR A 118 -0.22 0.91 -16.06
C THR A 118 1.27 1.19 -16.32
N SER A 119 2.05 0.15 -16.62
CA SER A 119 3.48 0.29 -16.93
C SER A 119 3.76 1.13 -18.18
N GLN A 120 2.81 1.16 -19.13
CA GLN A 120 2.91 1.95 -20.35
C GLN A 120 2.92 3.45 -20.06
N GLN A 121 2.11 3.91 -19.10
CA GLN A 121 2.06 5.32 -18.72
C GLN A 121 3.38 5.84 -18.11
N ILE A 122 4.17 4.97 -17.45
CA ILE A 122 5.52 5.34 -16.98
C ILE A 122 6.46 5.54 -18.17
N ARG A 123 6.43 4.61 -19.14
CA ARG A 123 7.28 4.67 -20.33
C ARG A 123 6.97 5.87 -21.22
N ASP A 124 5.69 6.22 -21.35
CA ASP A 124 5.23 7.31 -22.20
C ASP A 124 5.45 8.69 -21.56
N ASN A 125 5.65 8.75 -20.24
CA ASN A 125 5.89 10.00 -19.50
C ASN A 125 7.09 9.86 -18.53
N PRO A 126 8.32 9.68 -19.06
CA PRO A 126 9.52 9.60 -18.25
C PRO A 126 9.83 10.96 -17.62
N CYS A 127 10.24 10.94 -16.36
CA CYS A 127 10.44 12.15 -15.58
C CYS A 127 11.76 12.88 -15.89
N PHE A 128 12.75 12.09 -16.29
CA PHE A 128 14.07 12.54 -16.67
C PHE A 128 14.25 12.14 -18.14
N THR A 129 14.11 13.14 -19.02
CA THR A 129 14.42 13.07 -20.47
C THR A 129 15.55 14.02 -20.78
#